data_AF-A0AAD5LRM6-F1
#
_entry.id   AF-A0AAD5LRM6-F1
#
_cell.length_a   1.000
_cell.length_b   1.000
_cell.length_c   1.000
_cell.angle_alpha   90.00
_cell.angle_beta   90.00
_cell.angle_gamma   90.00
#
_symmetry.space_group_name_H-M   'P 1'
#
loop_
_entity.id
_entity.type
_entity.pdbx_description
1 polymer ?
#
loop_
_entity_poly.entity_id
_entity_poly.type
_entity_poly.pdbx_seq_one_letter_code
_entity_poly.pdbx_strand_id
1 'polypeptide(L)'
;MLTFLLVSVLSLYISKTEGERCCVGEPMLPHTLLRSVKFSGVKEFYKIFNNKKMSRINVTTAIEQWAAKYNKTNEWQQYLNQKYDAEKRRQEMIVFVLQKLPEFLMKITNVNNDLTFSEKEADKQLKELFKSTNRTLASAACCVYSQISTHMRRPNGNRLNAYDDYYDYSNDYNYNYDYDTDSPSHDTDHELNPEGEKRSR
;
A
#
# COMPACT_ATOMS: atom_id res chain seq x y z
N MET A 1 -4.02 19.71 -32.40
CA MET A 1 -4.36 18.27 -32.29
C MET A 1 -3.15 17.34 -32.07
N LEU A 2 -1.93 17.71 -32.48
CA LEU A 2 -0.74 16.86 -32.29
C LEU A 2 -0.32 16.65 -30.81
N THR A 3 -0.59 17.61 -29.93
CA THR A 3 -0.16 17.55 -28.51
C THR A 3 -0.94 16.52 -27.68
N PHE A 4 -2.20 16.25 -28.03
CA PHE A 4 -3.03 15.25 -27.32
C PHE A 4 -2.62 13.79 -27.61
N LEU A 5 -2.01 13.53 -28.78
CA LEU A 5 -1.55 12.19 -29.16
C LEU A 5 -0.27 11.80 -28.41
N LEU A 6 0.63 12.74 -28.16
CA LEU A 6 1.88 12.48 -27.43
C LEU A 6 1.66 12.13 -25.96
N VAL A 7 0.70 12.78 -25.28
CA VAL A 7 0.35 12.47 -23.88
C VAL A 7 -0.25 11.07 -23.76
N SER A 8 -1.07 10.67 -24.74
CA SER A 8 -1.73 9.35 -24.77
C SER A 8 -0.73 8.20 -24.99
N VAL A 9 0.27 8.40 -25.85
CA VAL A 9 1.29 7.38 -26.14
C VAL A 9 2.29 7.23 -24.99
N LEU A 10 2.66 8.32 -24.30
CA LEU A 10 3.48 8.24 -23.08
C LEU A 10 2.76 7.52 -21.93
N SER A 11 1.45 7.69 -21.81
CA SER A 11 0.62 7.01 -20.80
C SER A 11 0.59 5.49 -21.02
N LEU A 12 0.62 5.05 -22.28
CA LEU A 12 0.63 3.62 -22.64
C LEU A 12 2.03 2.99 -22.50
N TYR A 13 3.10 3.75 -22.70
CA TYR A 13 4.47 3.20 -22.67
C TYR A 13 4.97 2.93 -21.23
N ILE A 14 4.56 3.75 -20.26
CA ILE A 14 4.86 3.54 -18.83
C ILE A 14 4.22 2.24 -18.30
N SER A 15 3.20 1.71 -18.97
CA SER A 15 2.46 0.53 -18.51
C SER A 15 3.18 -0.82 -18.80
N LYS A 16 4.26 -0.85 -19.59
CA LYS A 16 4.78 -2.11 -20.15
C LYS A 16 6.19 -2.53 -19.71
N THR A 17 6.89 -1.73 -18.93
CA THR A 17 8.22 -2.09 -18.41
C THR A 17 8.18 -2.15 -16.89
N GLU A 18 8.26 -3.37 -16.36
CA GLU A 18 8.60 -3.69 -14.95
C GLU A 18 7.74 -3.07 -13.83
N GLY A 19 6.44 -2.90 -14.06
CA GLY A 19 5.48 -2.37 -13.09
C GLY A 19 5.01 -3.34 -11.98
N GLU A 20 5.69 -4.46 -11.74
CA GLU A 20 5.26 -5.43 -10.71
C GLU A 20 5.51 -4.98 -9.27
N ARG A 21 6.22 -3.86 -9.04
CA ARG A 21 6.55 -3.39 -7.68
C ARG A 21 5.81 -2.13 -7.21
N CYS A 22 4.97 -1.50 -8.03
CA CYS A 22 4.29 -0.24 -7.65
C CYS A 22 2.77 -0.37 -7.43
N CYS A 23 2.22 -1.57 -7.60
CA CYS A 23 0.80 -1.80 -7.44
C CYS A 23 0.60 -2.86 -6.36
N VAL A 24 -0.39 -2.61 -5.47
CA VAL A 24 -1.10 -3.55 -4.57
C VAL A 24 -0.96 -3.05 -3.11
N GLY A 25 -2.02 -2.92 -2.32
CA GLY A 25 -3.27 -3.65 -2.37
C GLY A 25 -4.54 -2.84 -2.54
N GLU A 26 -5.53 -3.47 -3.17
CA GLU A 26 -6.91 -3.22 -2.81
C GLU A 26 -7.03 -3.33 -1.29
N PRO A 27 -7.81 -2.45 -0.63
CA PRO A 27 -8.01 -2.54 0.82
C PRO A 27 -8.43 -3.97 1.15
N MET A 28 -7.64 -4.64 1.97
CA MET A 28 -7.97 -5.98 2.43
C MET A 28 -9.37 -5.95 3.02
N LEU A 29 -10.17 -6.97 2.70
CA LEU A 29 -11.49 -7.13 3.30
C LEU A 29 -11.34 -7.08 4.83
N PRO A 30 -12.11 -6.24 5.53
CA PRO A 30 -11.97 -6.10 6.95
C PRO A 30 -12.27 -7.44 7.60
N HIS A 31 -11.34 -7.90 8.46
CA HIS A 31 -11.47 -9.19 9.15
C HIS A 31 -12.78 -9.33 9.94
N THR A 32 -13.42 -8.21 10.28
CA THR A 32 -14.72 -8.15 10.98
C THR A 32 -15.90 -8.59 10.13
N LEU A 33 -15.85 -8.40 8.80
CA LEU A 33 -16.97 -8.70 7.90
C LEU A 33 -17.30 -10.20 7.87
N LEU A 34 -16.26 -11.04 7.87
CA LEU A 34 -16.40 -12.50 7.86
C LEU A 34 -16.35 -13.13 9.25
N ARG A 35 -16.04 -12.33 10.29
CA ARG A 35 -16.00 -12.81 11.68
C ARG A 35 -17.39 -13.30 12.11
N SER A 36 -17.43 -14.46 12.75
CA SER A 36 -18.66 -15.11 13.25
C SER A 36 -19.64 -15.59 12.16
N VAL A 37 -19.26 -15.52 10.87
CA VAL A 37 -20.05 -16.13 9.79
C VAL A 37 -19.68 -17.62 9.69
N LYS A 38 -20.70 -18.49 9.60
CA LYS A 38 -20.48 -19.93 9.38
C LYS A 38 -19.72 -20.18 8.07
N PHE A 39 -18.98 -21.28 7.99
CA PHE A 39 -18.18 -21.64 6.81
C PHE A 39 -18.96 -21.59 5.49
N SER A 40 -20.23 -22.01 5.48
CA SER A 40 -21.09 -21.93 4.29
C SER A 40 -21.30 -20.48 3.81
N GLY A 41 -21.51 -19.54 4.73
CA GLY A 41 -21.65 -18.11 4.43
C GLY A 41 -20.35 -17.49 3.93
N VAL A 42 -19.21 -17.89 4.49
CA VAL A 42 -17.88 -17.48 4.00
C VAL A 42 -17.65 -17.97 2.56
N LYS A 43 -18.02 -19.23 2.26
CA LYS A 43 -17.91 -19.79 0.91
C LYS A 43 -18.81 -19.06 -0.09
N GLU A 44 -20.03 -18.71 0.32
CA GLU A 44 -20.98 -17.93 -0.49
C GLU A 44 -20.42 -16.53 -0.79
N PHE A 45 -19.88 -15.85 0.22
CA PHE A 45 -19.23 -14.55 0.05
C PHE A 45 -18.13 -14.60 -1.00
N TYR A 46 -17.16 -15.52 -0.86
CA TYR A 46 -16.04 -15.61 -1.81
C TYR A 46 -16.48 -16.00 -3.21
N LYS A 47 -17.55 -16.80 -3.34
CA LYS A 47 -18.13 -17.12 -4.64
C LYS A 47 -18.68 -15.87 -5.35
N ILE A 48 -19.29 -14.95 -4.61
CA ILE A 48 -19.79 -13.68 -5.14
C ILE A 48 -18.59 -12.75 -5.43
N PHE A 49 -17.73 -12.52 -4.44
CA PHE A 49 -16.63 -11.56 -4.49
C PHE A 49 -15.63 -11.88 -5.61
N ASN A 50 -15.30 -13.15 -5.82
CA ASN A 50 -14.32 -13.57 -6.83
C ASN A 50 -14.97 -13.83 -8.22
N ASN A 51 -16.25 -13.53 -8.40
CA ASN A 51 -16.92 -13.78 -9.68
C ASN A 51 -16.53 -12.73 -10.72
N LYS A 52 -15.49 -13.02 -11.49
CA LYS A 52 -15.00 -12.17 -12.59
C LYS A 52 -16.00 -11.96 -13.74
N LYS A 53 -17.10 -12.72 -13.79
CA LYS A 53 -18.15 -12.57 -14.81
C LYS A 53 -19.24 -11.59 -14.40
N MET A 54 -19.32 -11.22 -13.12
CA MET A 54 -20.30 -10.25 -12.63
C MET A 54 -19.78 -8.83 -12.82
N SER A 55 -20.68 -7.91 -13.17
CA SER A 55 -20.38 -6.47 -13.12
C SER A 55 -20.13 -6.05 -11.67
N ARG A 56 -19.37 -4.97 -11.47
CA ARG A 56 -19.09 -4.44 -10.12
C ARG A 56 -20.37 -4.12 -9.35
N ILE A 57 -21.39 -3.56 -10.01
CA ILE A 57 -22.69 -3.26 -9.41
C ILE A 57 -23.37 -4.56 -8.94
N ASN A 58 -23.38 -5.58 -9.80
CA ASN A 58 -24.00 -6.87 -9.46
C ASN A 58 -23.28 -7.57 -8.30
N VAL A 59 -21.95 -7.47 -8.22
CA VAL A 59 -21.17 -7.96 -7.08
C VAL A 59 -21.57 -7.21 -5.80
N THR A 60 -21.60 -5.88 -5.83
CA THR A 60 -22.00 -5.06 -4.67
C THR A 60 -23.39 -5.43 -4.17
N THR A 61 -24.39 -5.45 -5.06
CA THR A 61 -25.77 -5.81 -4.69
C THR A 61 -25.88 -7.23 -4.15
N ALA A 62 -25.15 -8.19 -4.73
CA ALA A 62 -25.14 -9.57 -4.22
C ALA A 62 -24.47 -9.68 -2.83
N ILE A 63 -23.42 -8.89 -2.57
CA ILE A 63 -22.81 -8.83 -1.24
C ILE A 63 -23.72 -8.12 -0.24
N GLU A 64 -24.46 -7.09 -0.63
CA GLU A 64 -25.47 -6.46 0.24
C GLU A 64 -26.56 -7.45 0.65
N GLN A 65 -27.07 -8.25 -0.29
CA GLN A 65 -28.03 -9.32 0.00
C GLN A 65 -27.44 -10.39 0.91
N TRP A 66 -26.19 -10.80 0.65
CA TRP A 66 -25.45 -11.70 1.52
C TRP A 66 -25.30 -11.12 2.93
N ALA A 67 -24.96 -9.84 3.05
CA ALA A 67 -24.76 -9.16 4.32
C ALA A 67 -26.07 -9.13 5.11
N ALA A 68 -27.20 -8.83 4.47
CA ALA A 68 -28.52 -8.89 5.11
C ALA A 68 -28.85 -10.32 5.59
N LYS A 69 -28.57 -11.35 4.77
CA LYS A 69 -28.82 -12.77 5.10
C LYS A 69 -28.04 -13.25 6.33
N TYR A 70 -26.83 -12.74 6.55
CA TYR A 70 -25.96 -13.14 7.65
C TYR A 70 -25.84 -12.09 8.77
N ASN A 71 -26.71 -11.08 8.80
CA ASN A 71 -26.69 -9.97 9.77
C ASN A 71 -25.35 -9.20 9.82
N LYS A 72 -24.76 -8.96 8.65
CA LYS A 72 -23.49 -8.25 8.42
C LYS A 72 -23.63 -6.90 7.71
N THR A 73 -24.86 -6.37 7.66
CA THR A 73 -25.15 -5.12 6.94
C THR A 73 -24.32 -3.94 7.45
N ASN A 74 -24.13 -3.82 8.77
CA ASN A 74 -23.38 -2.72 9.37
C ASN A 74 -21.89 -2.79 9.02
N GLU A 75 -21.28 -3.97 9.15
CA GLU A 75 -19.87 -4.19 8.78
C GLU A 75 -19.65 -4.00 7.29
N TRP A 76 -20.62 -4.36 6.45
CA TRP A 76 -20.55 -4.11 5.01
C TRP A 76 -20.61 -2.62 4.69
N GLN A 77 -21.51 -1.86 5.31
CA GLN A 77 -21.59 -0.40 5.13
C GLN A 77 -20.32 0.29 5.63
N GLN A 78 -19.77 -0.14 6.77
CA GLN A 78 -18.49 0.37 7.27
C GLN A 78 -17.36 0.12 6.28
N TYR A 79 -17.28 -1.08 5.69
CA TYR A 79 -16.31 -1.38 4.65
C TYR A 79 -16.46 -0.48 3.41
N LEU A 80 -17.69 -0.26 2.94
CA LEU A 80 -17.94 0.61 1.79
C LEU A 80 -17.49 2.05 2.06
N ASN A 81 -17.77 2.58 3.24
CA ASN A 81 -17.34 3.92 3.64
C ASN A 81 -15.81 4.02 3.70
N GLN A 82 -15.15 3.06 4.34
CA GLN A 82 -13.68 3.00 4.40
C GLN A 82 -13.06 2.92 3.00
N LYS A 83 -13.65 2.12 2.10
CA LYS A 83 -13.19 1.99 0.72
C LYS A 83 -13.35 3.31 -0.04
N TYR A 84 -14.48 4.00 0.14
CA TYR A 84 -14.72 5.30 -0.49
C TYR A 84 -13.71 6.35 -0.01
N ASP A 85 -13.49 6.45 1.30
CA ASP A 85 -12.53 7.39 1.87
C ASP A 85 -11.09 7.09 1.43
N ALA A 86 -10.72 5.81 1.37
CA ALA A 86 -9.41 5.39 0.87
C ALA A 86 -9.23 5.76 -0.61
N GLU A 87 -10.26 5.58 -1.45
CA GLU A 87 -10.21 5.99 -2.85
C GLU A 87 -10.07 7.51 -2.98
N LYS A 88 -10.84 8.27 -2.21
CA LYS A 88 -10.77 9.73 -2.21
C LYS A 88 -9.36 10.22 -1.82
N ARG A 89 -8.80 9.70 -0.73
CA ARG A 89 -7.42 10.02 -0.30
C ARG A 89 -6.40 9.63 -1.36
N ARG A 90 -6.60 8.50 -2.05
CA ARG A 90 -5.72 8.09 -3.16
C ARG A 90 -5.77 9.11 -4.30
N GLN A 91 -6.96 9.54 -4.71
CA GLN A 91 -7.13 10.55 -5.76
C GLN A 91 -6.49 11.89 -5.37
N GLU A 92 -6.70 12.35 -4.13
CA GLU A 92 -6.06 13.55 -3.60
C GLU A 92 -4.53 13.45 -3.63
N MET A 93 -3.97 12.30 -3.22
CA MET A 93 -2.53 12.05 -3.27
C MET A 93 -1.98 12.01 -4.70
N ILE A 94 -2.72 11.43 -5.66
CA ILE A 94 -2.34 11.46 -7.08
C ILE A 94 -2.25 12.89 -7.58
N VAL A 95 -3.27 13.72 -7.31
CA VAL A 95 -3.28 15.13 -7.72
C VAL A 95 -2.11 15.88 -7.08
N PHE A 96 -1.88 15.69 -5.78
CA PHE A 96 -0.75 16.28 -5.07
C PHE A 96 0.60 15.92 -5.71
N VAL A 97 0.84 14.63 -5.99
CA VAL A 97 2.08 14.17 -6.63
C VAL A 97 2.24 14.79 -8.01
N LEU A 98 1.20 14.77 -8.85
CA LEU A 98 1.27 15.36 -10.19
C LEU A 98 1.60 16.85 -10.17
N GLN A 99 1.12 17.59 -9.17
CA GLN A 99 1.41 19.01 -9.01
C GLN A 99 2.82 19.29 -8.50
N LYS A 100 3.34 18.46 -7.58
CA LYS A 100 4.61 18.73 -6.88
C LYS A 100 5.82 18.04 -7.48
N LEU A 101 5.62 16.97 -8.25
CA LEU A 101 6.68 16.19 -8.86
C LEU A 101 7.62 17.02 -9.75
N PRO A 102 7.14 17.92 -10.63
CA PRO A 102 8.05 18.70 -11.48
C PRO A 102 9.02 19.58 -10.68
N GLU A 103 8.50 20.29 -9.67
CA GLU A 103 9.32 21.14 -8.78
C GLU A 103 10.36 20.31 -8.02
N PHE A 104 9.96 19.14 -7.54
CA PHE A 104 10.85 18.24 -6.81
C PHE A 104 11.95 17.67 -7.70
N LEU A 105 11.64 17.27 -8.94
CA LEU A 105 12.63 16.82 -9.93
C LEU A 105 13.61 17.94 -10.33
N MET A 106 13.16 19.19 -10.37
CA MET A 106 14.05 20.34 -10.58
C MET A 106 15.05 20.48 -9.43
N LYS A 107 14.62 20.32 -8.17
CA LYS A 107 15.53 20.36 -7.01
C LYS A 107 16.61 19.27 -7.10
N ILE A 108 16.23 18.06 -7.50
CA ILE A 108 17.17 16.97 -7.74
C ILE A 108 18.17 17.34 -8.85
N THR A 109 17.67 17.90 -9.96
CA THR A 109 18.52 18.32 -11.08
C THR A 109 19.50 19.41 -10.66
N ASN A 110 19.05 20.39 -9.88
CA ASN A 110 19.88 21.48 -9.39
C ASN A 110 21.03 20.96 -8.51
N VAL A 111 20.74 20.05 -7.57
CA VAL A 111 21.78 19.45 -6.72
C VAL A 111 22.82 18.68 -7.55
N ASN A 112 22.38 17.92 -8.57
CA ASN A 112 23.28 17.14 -9.41
C ASN A 112 24.14 17.98 -10.36
N ASN A 113 23.62 19.11 -10.81
CA ASN A 113 24.31 19.98 -11.77
C ASN A 113 25.10 21.11 -11.09
N ASP A 114 25.02 21.23 -9.77
CA ASP A 114 25.77 22.23 -9.03
C ASP A 114 27.25 21.83 -8.92
N LEU A 115 28.08 22.50 -9.74
CA LEU A 115 29.52 22.26 -9.80
C LEU A 115 30.27 22.70 -8.53
N THR A 116 29.59 23.36 -7.58
CA THR A 116 30.18 23.74 -6.30
C THR A 116 30.18 22.60 -5.28
N PHE A 117 29.32 21.59 -5.47
CA PHE A 117 29.30 20.41 -4.60
C PHE A 117 30.31 19.36 -5.03
N SER A 118 30.99 18.77 -4.05
CA SER A 118 31.59 17.45 -4.22
C SER A 118 30.49 16.37 -4.34
N GLU A 119 30.83 15.22 -4.90
CA GLU A 119 29.89 14.08 -5.03
C GLU A 119 29.25 13.70 -3.68
N LYS A 120 30.05 13.70 -2.59
CA LYS A 120 29.55 13.41 -1.23
C LYS A 120 28.58 14.47 -0.71
N GLU A 121 28.79 15.73 -1.06
CA GLU A 121 27.89 16.82 -0.66
C GLU A 121 26.59 16.77 -1.44
N ALA A 122 26.65 16.53 -2.75
CA ALA A 122 25.47 16.33 -3.58
C ALA A 122 24.63 15.15 -3.07
N ASP A 123 25.25 14.01 -2.78
CA ASP A 123 24.59 12.85 -2.17
C ASP A 123 23.91 13.17 -0.84
N LYS A 124 24.59 13.94 0.02
CA LYS A 124 24.03 14.38 1.30
C LYS A 124 22.81 15.29 1.08
N GLN A 125 22.89 16.25 0.17
CA GLN A 125 21.80 17.16 -0.16
C GLN A 125 20.60 16.43 -0.74
N LEU A 126 20.83 15.46 -1.63
CA LEU A 126 19.75 14.61 -2.15
C LEU A 126 19.10 13.80 -1.01
N LYS A 127 19.87 13.20 -0.10
CA LYS A 127 19.31 12.47 1.04
C LYS A 127 18.43 13.35 1.92
N GLU A 128 18.87 14.56 2.25
CA GLU A 128 18.06 15.52 3.02
C GLU A 128 16.79 15.94 2.26
N LEU A 129 16.90 16.17 0.94
CA LEU A 129 15.78 16.52 0.09
C LEU A 129 14.69 15.43 0.06
N PHE A 130 15.07 14.16 -0.05
CA PHE A 130 14.11 13.06 -0.03
C PHE A 130 13.55 12.80 1.37
N LYS A 131 14.36 12.94 2.44
CA LYS A 131 13.88 12.78 3.84
C LYS A 131 12.87 13.84 4.26
N SER A 132 13.05 15.08 3.80
CA SER A 132 12.20 16.22 4.17
C SER A 132 10.89 16.32 3.37
N THR A 133 10.70 15.44 2.40
CA THR A 133 9.56 15.49 1.48
C THR A 133 8.52 14.42 1.80
N ASN A 134 7.27 14.62 1.38
CA ASN A 134 6.23 13.61 1.48
C ASN A 134 6.69 12.28 0.83
N ARG A 135 6.55 11.17 1.57
CA ARG A 135 7.02 9.83 1.15
C ARG A 135 6.49 9.42 -0.23
N THR A 136 5.23 9.67 -0.54
CA THR A 136 4.63 9.31 -1.83
C THR A 136 5.25 10.11 -2.97
N LEU A 137 5.49 11.41 -2.76
CA LEU A 137 6.18 12.26 -3.72
C LEU A 137 7.64 11.83 -3.91
N ALA A 138 8.34 11.54 -2.82
CA ALA A 138 9.72 11.03 -2.83
C ALA A 138 9.82 9.70 -3.58
N SER A 139 8.93 8.73 -3.31
CA SER A 139 8.88 7.46 -4.06
C SER A 139 8.57 7.66 -5.54
N ALA A 140 7.57 8.49 -5.88
CA ALA A 140 7.25 8.78 -7.27
C ALA A 140 8.43 9.41 -8.02
N ALA A 141 9.11 10.37 -7.39
CA ALA A 141 10.31 11.00 -7.93
C ALA A 141 11.46 10.02 -8.10
N CYS A 142 11.68 9.13 -7.13
CA CYS A 142 12.67 8.07 -7.24
C CYS A 142 12.39 7.16 -8.45
N CYS A 143 11.13 6.74 -8.64
CA CYS A 143 10.72 5.92 -9.78
C CYS A 143 10.95 6.64 -11.12
N VAL A 144 10.59 7.92 -11.22
CA VAL A 144 10.78 8.69 -12.45
C VAL A 144 12.27 8.92 -12.73
N TYR A 145 13.03 9.29 -11.71
CA TYR A 145 14.46 9.60 -11.83
C TYR A 145 15.29 8.35 -12.17
N SER A 146 14.99 7.19 -11.59
CA SER A 146 15.69 5.93 -11.89
C SER A 146 15.47 5.50 -13.35
N GLN A 147 14.25 5.63 -13.86
CA GLN A 147 13.94 5.32 -15.26
C GLN A 147 14.68 6.26 -16.23
N ILE A 148 14.75 7.56 -15.94
CA ILE A 148 15.45 8.51 -16.81
C ILE A 148 16.97 8.32 -16.75
N SER A 149 17.54 8.09 -15.56
CA SER A 149 19.00 7.97 -15.37
C SER A 149 19.58 6.67 -15.93
N THR A 150 18.83 5.57 -15.88
CA THR A 150 19.25 4.30 -16.49
C THR A 150 19.35 4.39 -18.02
N HIS A 151 18.51 5.20 -18.66
CA HIS A 151 18.59 5.45 -20.10
C HIS A 151 19.76 6.36 -20.53
N MET A 152 20.37 7.12 -19.61
CA MET A 152 21.51 8.00 -19.92
C MET A 152 22.88 7.40 -19.57
N ARG A 153 22.95 6.23 -18.92
CA ARG A 153 24.24 5.61 -18.57
C ARG A 153 24.86 4.89 -19.78
N ARG A 154 26.02 5.41 -20.22
CA ARG A 154 26.95 4.73 -21.12
C ARG A 154 27.39 3.37 -20.54
N PRO A 155 27.74 2.37 -21.38
CA PRO A 155 27.86 0.96 -20.98
C PRO A 155 29.02 0.60 -20.04
N ASN A 156 29.85 1.55 -19.60
CA ASN A 156 31.15 1.26 -18.99
C ASN A 156 31.41 1.90 -17.62
N GLY A 157 30.38 2.41 -16.95
CA GLY A 157 30.50 2.97 -15.61
C GLY A 157 29.97 2.00 -14.56
N ASN A 158 30.80 1.66 -13.58
CA ASN A 158 30.44 0.91 -12.38
C ASN A 158 29.03 1.24 -11.90
N ARG A 159 28.25 0.19 -11.65
CA ARG A 159 26.91 0.25 -11.10
C ARG A 159 26.93 1.08 -9.81
N LEU A 160 26.45 2.32 -9.88
CA LEU A 160 25.94 3.05 -8.72
C LEU A 160 24.67 2.32 -8.25
N ASN A 161 24.87 1.22 -7.52
CA ASN A 161 23.85 0.54 -6.70
C ASN A 161 23.52 1.38 -5.44
N ALA A 162 23.68 2.70 -5.49
CA ALA A 162 23.59 3.59 -4.32
C ALA A 162 22.15 3.86 -3.84
N TYR A 163 21.14 3.40 -4.58
CA TYR A 163 19.74 3.60 -4.22
C TYR A 163 19.00 2.31 -3.81
N ASP A 164 19.61 1.13 -3.95
CA ASP A 164 19.00 -0.12 -3.44
C ASP A 164 19.08 -0.20 -1.90
N ASP A 165 20.11 0.38 -1.28
CA ASP A 165 20.20 0.55 0.18
C ASP A 165 19.20 1.60 0.73
N TYR A 166 18.52 2.36 -0.13
CA TYR A 166 17.57 3.41 0.27
C TYR A 166 16.21 2.85 0.72
N TYR A 167 15.91 1.58 0.42
CA TYR A 167 14.60 0.98 0.66
C TYR A 167 14.59 -0.17 1.67
N ASP A 168 15.60 -0.29 2.55
CA ASP A 168 15.49 -1.10 3.76
C ASP A 168 14.64 -0.40 4.86
N TYR A 169 13.48 0.10 4.43
CA TYR A 169 12.38 0.63 5.25
C TYR A 169 11.06 -0.05 4.85
N SER A 170 11.15 -1.28 4.32
CA SER A 170 9.98 -2.05 3.86
C SER A 170 9.33 -2.90 4.96
N ASN A 171 9.72 -2.76 6.24
CA ASN A 171 9.08 -3.49 7.35
C ASN A 171 8.22 -2.63 8.30
N ASP A 172 8.14 -1.32 8.11
CA ASP A 172 7.28 -0.45 8.94
C ASP A 172 5.98 -0.04 8.23
N TYR A 173 5.30 -1.00 7.60
CA TYR A 173 3.83 -0.92 7.53
C TYR A 173 3.24 -1.32 8.89
N ASN A 174 3.71 -0.67 9.97
CA ASN A 174 2.96 -0.58 11.21
C ASN A 174 1.89 0.49 10.98
N TYR A 175 0.77 0.06 10.36
CA TYR A 175 -0.49 0.76 10.54
C TYR A 175 -0.76 0.73 12.05
N ASN A 176 -0.41 1.82 12.72
CA ASN A 176 -0.80 2.10 14.09
C ASN A 176 -2.33 2.25 14.07
N TYR A 177 -3.03 1.12 14.11
CA TYR A 177 -4.38 1.06 14.62
C TYR A 177 -4.21 1.16 16.14
N ASP A 178 -4.59 2.31 16.70
CA ASP A 178 -4.86 2.44 18.12
C ASP A 178 -5.88 1.35 18.50
N TYR A 179 -5.35 0.22 18.99
CA TYR A 179 -6.13 -0.78 19.69
C TYR A 179 -6.29 -0.26 21.13
N ASP A 180 -7.34 0.53 21.36
CA ASP A 180 -7.90 0.63 22.70
C ASP A 180 -8.35 -0.76 23.13
N THR A 181 -7.49 -1.44 23.87
CA THR A 181 -7.74 -2.75 24.50
C THR A 181 -8.03 -2.53 25.97
N ASP A 182 -9.11 -1.81 26.25
CA ASP A 182 -9.81 -1.94 27.52
C ASP A 182 -10.88 -3.02 27.35
N SER A 183 -10.51 -4.27 27.63
CA SER A 183 -11.49 -5.25 28.10
C SER A 183 -10.87 -6.22 29.10
N PRO A 184 -11.63 -6.58 30.15
CA PRO A 184 -11.07 -7.09 31.40
C PRO A 184 -10.80 -8.59 31.29
N SER A 185 -9.68 -9.04 31.86
CA SER A 185 -9.38 -10.46 32.08
C SER A 185 -10.43 -11.05 33.02
N HIS A 186 -11.33 -11.85 32.46
CA HIS A 186 -12.22 -12.71 33.24
C HIS A 186 -11.45 -13.99 33.57
N ASP A 187 -10.69 -13.95 34.67
CA ASP A 187 -10.21 -15.16 35.31
C ASP A 187 -11.43 -15.83 35.97
N THR A 188 -11.77 -17.03 35.49
CA THR A 188 -12.65 -17.94 36.23
C THR A 188 -11.80 -19.08 36.75
N ASP A 189 -11.65 -19.09 38.06
CA ASP A 189 -11.28 -20.24 38.87
C ASP A 189 -12.14 -21.45 38.51
N HIS A 190 -11.50 -22.60 38.34
CA HIS A 190 -12.09 -23.88 38.70
C HIS A 190 -10.98 -24.83 39.17
N GLU A 191 -10.87 -24.93 40.50
CA GLU A 191 -10.36 -26.10 41.19
C GLU A 191 -11.06 -27.38 40.71
N LEU A 192 -10.31 -28.49 40.65
CA LEU A 192 -10.61 -29.72 41.40
C LEU A 192 -9.50 -30.77 41.15
N ASN A 193 -8.63 -30.90 42.16
CA ASN A 193 -7.91 -32.12 42.50
C ASN A 193 -8.94 -33.09 43.15
N PRO A 194 -8.83 -34.43 43.04
CA PRO A 194 -7.96 -35.15 43.97
C PRO A 194 -7.38 -36.53 43.50
N GLU A 195 -6.46 -37.05 44.32
CA GLU A 195 -5.98 -38.45 44.44
C GLU A 195 -5.04 -38.96 43.33
N GLY A 196 -3.88 -39.57 43.58
CA GLY A 196 -3.29 -40.13 44.80
C GLY A 196 -2.78 -41.55 44.51
N GLU A 197 -1.49 -41.73 44.19
CA GLU A 197 -0.82 -43.03 44.42
C GLU A 197 0.70 -42.88 44.51
N LYS A 198 1.23 -43.00 45.73
CA LYS A 198 2.65 -43.24 46.01
C LYS A 198 2.81 -44.72 46.32
N ARG A 199 3.74 -45.40 45.64
CA ARG A 199 4.32 -46.68 46.08
C ARG A 199 5.84 -46.71 45.86
N SER A 200 6.52 -46.63 47.00
CA SER A 200 7.72 -47.38 47.44
C SER A 200 9.00 -47.42 46.58
N ARG A 201 10.09 -46.89 47.13
CA ARG A 201 11.08 -47.69 47.89
C ARG A 201 11.60 -46.90 49.08
#